data_AF-A0A973UVP0-F1
#
_entry.id   AF-A0A973UVP0-F1
#
_cell.length_a   1.000
_cell.length_b   1.000
_cell.length_c   1.000
_cell.angle_alpha   90.00
_cell.angle_beta   90.00
_cell.angle_gamma   90.00
#
_symmetry.space_group_name_H-M   'P 1'
#
loop_
_entity.id
_entity.type
_entity.pdbx_description
1 polymer ?
#
loop_
_entity_poly.entity_id
_entity_poly.type
_entity_poly.pdbx_seq_one_letter_code
_entity_poly.pdbx_strand_id
1 'polypeptide(L)'
;MTDSSLWRFRDLVLDVRDTAQPGFGGEVLLPWLERHPEVVAELRDVGRPESHARVVGRDECLLEGLYAVSRLVDILVAPHQPVNGDPAVLSWLSPGHPWWVGPLPSVAAWSSFCGAIGAIAIAEDSFHPFFHEIVAVTPAEDPAQPPTLIDQLWPGALIGGLVLARAGVTVRAGADHLDPDVAARSCLYWAWWRRNRVARDLSHGWGHNSQWRTDFRRDYLVGDALHYNVDCAVPTLPNPADEDTDLTPQDRRDLVRYRHSVTIDLGDDRWPYYDSLVEPRARPTVI
;
A
#
# COMPACT_ATOMS: atom_id res chain seq x y z
N MET A 1 -4.98 27.24 -2.21
CA MET A 1 -5.12 25.80 -1.89
C MET A 1 -6.55 25.43 -2.22
N THR A 2 -6.76 24.53 -3.17
CA THR A 2 -8.04 23.84 -3.32
C THR A 2 -8.00 22.66 -2.37
N ASP A 3 -8.77 22.71 -1.29
CA ASP A 3 -8.86 21.62 -0.34
C ASP A 3 -9.51 20.41 -1.04
N SER A 4 -8.78 19.30 -1.10
CA SER A 4 -9.32 18.03 -1.59
C SER A 4 -10.41 17.57 -0.62
N SER A 5 -11.55 17.13 -1.16
CA SER A 5 -12.60 16.53 -0.34
C SER A 5 -12.15 15.21 0.29
N LEU A 6 -11.15 14.54 -0.29
CA LEU A 6 -10.55 13.33 0.29
C LEU A 6 -9.94 13.57 1.67
N TRP A 7 -9.58 14.80 2.03
CA TRP A 7 -9.13 15.12 3.38
C TRP A 7 -10.14 14.73 4.47
N ARG A 8 -11.44 14.66 4.15
CA ARG A 8 -12.48 14.19 5.07
C ARG A 8 -12.25 12.75 5.56
N PHE A 9 -11.52 11.92 4.80
CA PHE A 9 -11.15 10.58 5.28
C PHE A 9 -10.29 10.60 6.53
N ARG A 10 -9.52 11.68 6.77
CA ARG A 10 -8.79 11.87 8.03
C ARG A 10 -9.76 11.89 9.21
N ASP A 11 -10.80 12.70 9.08
CA ASP A 11 -11.81 12.84 10.14
C ASP A 11 -12.55 11.51 10.35
N LEU A 12 -12.88 10.78 9.28
CA LEU A 12 -13.43 9.43 9.39
C LEU A 12 -12.50 8.46 10.15
N VAL A 13 -11.19 8.45 9.85
CA VAL A 13 -10.24 7.58 10.54
C VAL A 13 -10.15 7.94 12.03
N LEU A 14 -10.17 9.23 12.38
CA LEU A 14 -10.17 9.70 13.76
C LEU A 14 -11.48 9.34 14.49
N ASP A 15 -12.63 9.54 13.84
CA ASP A 15 -13.94 9.19 14.38
C ASP A 15 -14.06 7.69 14.64
N VAL A 16 -13.60 6.85 13.69
CA VAL A 16 -13.59 5.39 13.85
C VAL A 16 -12.68 4.99 15.01
N ARG A 17 -11.51 5.62 15.15
CA ARG A 17 -10.58 5.34 16.25
C ARG A 17 -11.23 5.62 17.60
N ASP A 18 -11.93 6.74 17.71
CA ASP A 18 -12.39 7.28 18.99
C ASP A 18 -13.79 6.77 19.38
N THR A 19 -14.61 6.34 18.42
CA THR A 19 -16.03 6.07 18.66
C THR A 19 -16.53 4.70 18.18
N ALA A 20 -15.86 4.06 17.23
CA ALA A 20 -16.35 2.80 16.68
C ALA A 20 -16.27 1.67 17.72
N GLN A 21 -17.13 0.67 17.55
CA GLN A 21 -17.08 -0.55 18.34
C GLN A 21 -16.23 -1.61 17.60
N PRO A 22 -15.62 -2.56 18.33
CA PRO A 22 -14.98 -3.72 17.71
C PRO A 22 -15.92 -4.44 16.75
N GLY A 23 -15.41 -4.77 15.56
CA GLY A 23 -16.20 -5.42 14.51
C GLY A 23 -17.02 -4.47 13.65
N PHE A 24 -16.79 -3.16 13.70
CA PHE A 24 -17.48 -2.21 12.82
C PHE A 24 -17.33 -2.58 11.34
N GLY A 25 -18.34 -2.26 10.54
CA GLY A 25 -18.38 -2.61 9.13
C GLY A 25 -19.11 -1.57 8.29
N GLY A 26 -19.89 -2.06 7.32
CA GLY A 26 -20.64 -1.22 6.39
C GLY A 26 -21.62 -0.28 7.09
N GLU A 27 -22.15 -0.66 8.26
CA GLU A 27 -23.07 0.17 9.04
C GLU A 27 -22.45 1.47 9.57
N VAL A 28 -21.12 1.54 9.67
CA VAL A 28 -20.39 2.79 10.00
C VAL A 28 -19.94 3.51 8.72
N LEU A 29 -19.40 2.76 7.76
CA LEU A 29 -18.75 3.33 6.57
C LEU A 29 -19.76 3.84 5.54
N LEU A 30 -20.81 3.08 5.25
CA LEU A 30 -21.76 3.39 4.18
C LEU A 30 -22.55 4.67 4.46
N PRO A 31 -23.13 4.89 5.66
CA PRO A 31 -23.85 6.13 5.94
C PRO A 31 -22.93 7.36 5.94
N TRP A 32 -21.63 7.19 6.17
CA TRP A 32 -20.67 8.27 6.01
C TRP A 32 -20.44 8.58 4.53
N LEU A 33 -20.18 7.57 3.69
CA LEU A 33 -19.99 7.76 2.25
C LEU A 33 -21.23 8.34 1.56
N GLU A 34 -22.43 7.94 1.98
CA GLU A 34 -23.70 8.49 1.47
C GLU A 34 -23.87 9.99 1.78
N ARG A 35 -23.37 10.45 2.94
CA ARG A 35 -23.37 11.87 3.32
C ARG A 35 -22.27 12.67 2.65
N HIS A 36 -21.29 12.00 2.06
CA HIS A 36 -20.10 12.59 1.45
C HIS A 36 -19.93 12.12 -0.01
N PRO A 37 -20.93 12.28 -0.89
CA PRO A 37 -20.83 11.83 -2.28
C PRO A 37 -19.68 12.51 -3.04
N GLU A 38 -19.26 13.71 -2.63
CA GLU A 38 -18.13 14.42 -3.19
C GLU A 38 -16.80 13.64 -3.06
N VAL A 39 -16.59 12.93 -1.94
CA VAL A 39 -15.33 12.21 -1.73
C VAL A 39 -15.25 10.98 -2.60
N VAL A 40 -16.39 10.31 -2.84
CA VAL A 40 -16.47 9.18 -3.76
C VAL A 40 -16.26 9.65 -5.20
N ALA A 41 -16.84 10.80 -5.57
CA ALA A 41 -16.66 11.37 -6.90
C ALA A 41 -15.19 11.75 -7.16
N GLU A 42 -14.52 12.41 -6.20
CA GLU A 42 -13.10 12.77 -6.33
C GLU A 42 -12.20 11.53 -6.34
N LEU A 43 -12.47 10.52 -5.51
CA LEU A 43 -11.70 9.27 -5.50
C LEU A 43 -11.80 8.54 -6.85
N ARG A 44 -12.98 8.55 -7.48
CA ARG A 44 -13.18 8.00 -8.83
C ARG A 44 -12.49 8.84 -9.91
N ASP A 45 -12.48 10.16 -9.77
CA ASP A 45 -11.81 11.07 -10.69
C ASP A 45 -10.28 10.86 -10.69
N VAL A 46 -9.67 10.84 -9.51
CA VAL A 46 -8.24 10.53 -9.37
C VAL A 46 -7.95 9.08 -9.75
N GLY A 47 -8.89 8.17 -9.57
CA GLY A 47 -8.75 6.78 -10.00
C GLY A 47 -8.69 6.56 -11.52
N ARG A 48 -9.12 7.53 -12.34
CA ARG A 48 -9.11 7.37 -13.81
C ARG A 48 -7.70 7.05 -14.33
N PRO A 49 -7.52 6.12 -15.29
CA PRO A 49 -6.20 5.79 -15.83
C PRO A 49 -5.43 7.00 -16.34
N GLU A 50 -6.10 8.00 -16.92
CA GLU A 50 -5.48 9.22 -17.44
C GLU A 50 -4.87 10.09 -16.34
N SER A 51 -5.33 9.96 -15.09
CA SER A 51 -4.85 10.71 -13.93
C SER A 51 -3.42 10.32 -13.52
N HIS A 52 -2.85 9.23 -14.07
CA HIS A 52 -1.44 8.86 -13.85
C HIS A 52 -0.47 9.94 -14.33
N ALA A 53 -0.82 10.67 -15.41
CA ALA A 53 0.02 11.70 -16.01
C ALA A 53 -0.23 13.10 -15.41
N ARG A 54 -1.25 13.24 -14.56
CA ARG A 54 -1.53 14.50 -13.87
C ARG A 54 -0.41 14.75 -12.86
N VAL A 55 0.33 15.84 -13.08
CA VAL A 55 1.23 16.40 -12.07
C VAL A 55 0.36 16.93 -10.93
N VAL A 56 0.53 16.35 -9.74
CA VAL A 56 -0.09 16.84 -8.52
C VAL A 56 0.98 17.66 -7.81
N GLY A 57 0.79 18.97 -7.71
CA GLY A 57 1.76 19.83 -7.04
C GLY A 57 1.84 19.53 -5.54
N ARG A 58 3.00 19.76 -4.90
CA ARG A 58 3.18 19.64 -3.43
C ARG A 58 2.24 20.52 -2.60
N ASP A 59 1.57 21.49 -3.23
CA ASP A 59 0.59 22.38 -2.60
C ASP A 59 -0.86 21.86 -2.73
N GLU A 60 -1.08 20.68 -3.32
CA GLU A 60 -2.40 20.04 -3.43
C GLU A 60 -2.63 19.05 -2.28
N CYS A 61 -3.63 19.33 -1.43
CA CYS A 61 -4.12 18.42 -0.37
C CYS A 61 -4.65 17.06 -0.89
N LEU A 62 -4.56 16.80 -2.20
CA LEU A 62 -5.00 15.55 -2.82
C LEU A 62 -4.17 14.36 -2.36
N LEU A 63 -2.83 14.47 -2.35
CA LEU A 63 -1.97 13.36 -1.91
C LEU A 63 -2.12 13.11 -0.41
N GLU A 64 -2.25 14.17 0.38
CA GLU A 64 -2.54 14.12 1.81
C GLU A 64 -3.91 13.45 2.08
N GLY A 65 -4.93 13.76 1.26
CA GLY A 65 -6.25 13.13 1.33
C GLY A 65 -6.25 11.66 0.91
N LEU A 66 -5.55 11.30 -0.16
CA LEU A 66 -5.34 9.90 -0.56
C LEU A 66 -4.57 9.10 0.51
N TYR A 67 -3.66 9.76 1.23
CA TYR A 67 -2.94 9.14 2.33
C TYR A 67 -3.88 8.87 3.52
N ALA A 68 -4.86 9.74 3.78
CA ALA A 68 -5.90 9.44 4.74
C ALA A 68 -6.77 8.24 4.32
N VAL A 69 -7.07 8.10 3.02
CA VAL A 69 -7.72 6.90 2.47
C VAL A 69 -6.86 5.66 2.69
N SER A 70 -5.55 5.72 2.46
CA SER A 70 -4.67 4.56 2.61
C SER A 70 -4.58 4.08 4.06
N ARG A 71 -4.62 4.99 5.04
CA ARG A 71 -4.71 4.59 6.46
C ARG A 71 -6.02 3.87 6.78
N LEU A 72 -7.14 4.33 6.22
CA LEU A 72 -8.40 3.59 6.35
C LEU A 72 -8.28 2.20 5.71
N VAL A 73 -7.68 2.10 4.52
CA VAL A 73 -7.43 0.81 3.83
C VAL A 73 -6.61 -0.12 4.72
N ASP A 74 -5.49 0.35 5.30
CA ASP A 74 -4.64 -0.42 6.21
C ASP A 74 -5.45 -1.00 7.39
N ILE A 75 -6.41 -0.23 7.93
CA ILE A 75 -7.33 -0.66 8.99
C ILE A 75 -8.33 -1.71 8.47
N LEU A 76 -8.91 -1.49 7.30
CA LEU A 76 -9.93 -2.37 6.72
C LEU A 76 -9.41 -3.74 6.30
N VAL A 77 -8.14 -3.84 5.90
CA VAL A 77 -7.52 -5.13 5.56
C VAL A 77 -6.96 -5.86 6.78
N ALA A 78 -6.76 -5.18 7.92
CA ALA A 78 -6.15 -5.76 9.11
C ALA A 78 -6.83 -7.03 9.68
N PRO A 79 -8.16 -7.22 9.61
CA PRO A 79 -8.80 -8.46 10.06
C PRO A 79 -8.37 -9.71 9.29
N HIS A 80 -7.88 -9.54 8.06
CA HIS A 80 -7.42 -10.62 7.19
C HIS A 80 -5.93 -10.94 7.37
N GLN A 81 -5.18 -10.03 7.99
CA GLN A 81 -3.74 -10.19 8.17
C GLN A 81 -3.45 -11.24 9.26
N PRO A 82 -2.45 -12.10 9.06
CA PRO A 82 -2.07 -13.09 10.05
C PRO A 82 -1.59 -12.39 11.34
N VAL A 83 -1.75 -13.05 12.48
CA VAL A 83 -1.18 -12.55 13.73
C VAL A 83 0.29 -12.93 13.77
N ASN A 84 1.19 -11.95 13.82
CA ASN A 84 2.61 -12.20 13.99
C ASN A 84 3.00 -12.03 15.47
N GLY A 85 3.36 -13.14 16.11
CA GLY A 85 3.79 -13.17 17.52
C GLY A 85 5.26 -12.80 17.74
N ASP A 86 5.98 -12.39 16.69
CA ASP A 86 7.37 -11.98 16.77
C ASP A 86 7.56 -10.76 17.68
N PRO A 87 8.41 -10.85 18.73
CA PRO A 87 8.74 -9.73 19.59
C PRO A 87 9.18 -8.45 18.85
N ALA A 88 9.87 -8.55 17.71
CA ALA A 88 10.30 -7.39 16.93
C ALA A 88 9.12 -6.66 16.24
N VAL A 89 8.09 -7.41 15.82
CA VAL A 89 6.84 -6.83 15.30
C VAL A 89 6.00 -6.29 16.46
N LEU A 90 5.94 -7.01 17.58
CA LEU A 90 5.19 -6.59 18.77
C LEU A 90 5.78 -5.33 19.43
N SER A 91 7.10 -5.15 19.40
CA SER A 91 7.74 -3.92 19.89
C SER A 91 7.37 -2.72 19.02
N TRP A 92 7.24 -2.90 17.70
CA TRP A 92 6.72 -1.90 16.78
C TRP A 92 5.26 -1.50 17.07
N LEU A 93 4.49 -2.38 17.72
CA LEU A 93 3.12 -2.14 18.17
C LEU A 93 3.05 -1.62 19.63
N SER A 94 4.15 -1.14 20.21
CA SER A 94 4.17 -0.60 21.57
C SER A 94 3.72 0.87 21.64
N PRO A 95 3.22 1.35 22.79
CA PRO A 95 2.82 2.75 22.96
C PRO A 95 3.94 3.73 22.58
N GLY A 96 3.63 4.73 21.74
CA GLY A 96 4.61 5.70 21.22
C GLY A 96 5.05 5.45 19.78
N HIS A 97 4.67 4.32 19.18
CA HIS A 97 4.90 4.00 17.77
C HIS A 97 3.66 4.26 16.90
N PRO A 98 3.80 4.45 15.57
CA PRO A 98 2.72 4.83 14.66
C PRO A 98 1.83 3.64 14.27
N TRP A 99 1.16 3.01 15.23
CA TRP A 99 0.27 1.88 14.99
C TRP A 99 -1.21 2.20 15.30
N TRP A 100 -2.12 1.39 14.76
CA TRP A 100 -3.56 1.55 14.99
C TRP A 100 -3.98 1.07 16.37
N VAL A 101 -4.38 2.02 17.23
CA VAL A 101 -4.86 1.76 18.60
C VAL A 101 -6.38 1.61 18.71
N GLY A 102 -7.11 1.79 17.61
CA GLY A 102 -8.57 1.69 17.57
C GLY A 102 -9.08 0.25 17.44
N PRO A 103 -10.41 0.06 17.40
CA PRO A 103 -11.02 -1.26 17.16
C PRO A 103 -10.66 -1.80 15.76
N LEU A 104 -10.59 -3.13 15.63
CA LEU A 104 -10.53 -3.75 14.30
C LEU A 104 -11.94 -3.83 13.67
N PRO A 105 -12.07 -3.64 12.35
CA PRO A 105 -13.34 -3.83 11.66
C PRO A 105 -13.73 -5.30 11.55
N SER A 106 -14.95 -5.55 11.10
CA SER A 106 -15.34 -6.87 10.59
C SER A 106 -14.64 -7.19 9.27
N VAL A 107 -14.50 -8.47 8.97
CA VAL A 107 -13.92 -8.99 7.71
C VAL A 107 -14.65 -8.43 6.47
N ALA A 108 -15.97 -8.21 6.58
CA ALA A 108 -16.82 -7.71 5.51
C ALA A 108 -16.67 -6.19 5.23
N ALA A 109 -16.06 -5.44 6.15
CA ALA A 109 -15.92 -3.98 6.05
C ALA A 109 -15.17 -3.56 4.79
N TRP A 110 -14.08 -4.27 4.46
CA TRP A 110 -13.30 -4.05 3.24
C TRP A 110 -14.16 -4.17 1.98
N SER A 111 -14.87 -5.29 1.82
CA SER A 111 -15.72 -5.52 0.65
C SER A 111 -16.87 -4.50 0.53
N SER A 112 -17.43 -4.07 1.66
CA SER A 112 -18.50 -3.06 1.71
C SER A 112 -17.97 -1.70 1.27
N PHE A 113 -16.78 -1.32 1.77
CA PHE A 113 -16.09 -0.10 1.38
C PHE A 113 -15.77 -0.09 -0.12
N CYS A 114 -15.15 -1.15 -0.64
CA CYS A 114 -14.85 -1.29 -2.07
C CYS A 114 -16.10 -1.13 -2.93
N GLY A 115 -17.20 -1.81 -2.59
CA GLY A 115 -18.47 -1.70 -3.30
C GLY A 115 -19.02 -0.27 -3.33
N ALA A 116 -18.95 0.44 -2.20
CA ALA A 116 -19.46 1.80 -2.08
C ALA A 116 -18.66 2.82 -2.92
N ILE A 117 -17.33 2.71 -2.91
CA ILE A 117 -16.49 3.61 -3.70
C ILE A 117 -16.41 3.22 -5.19
N GLY A 118 -16.88 2.01 -5.54
CA GLY A 118 -16.80 1.47 -6.90
C GLY A 118 -15.41 0.93 -7.26
N ALA A 119 -14.66 0.45 -6.28
CA ALA A 119 -13.40 -0.23 -6.51
C ALA A 119 -13.63 -1.65 -7.04
N ILE A 120 -12.69 -2.13 -7.85
CA ILE A 120 -12.72 -3.43 -8.50
C ILE A 120 -11.62 -4.29 -7.88
N ALA A 121 -11.95 -5.54 -7.55
CA ALA A 121 -10.97 -6.49 -7.04
C ALA A 121 -9.88 -6.76 -8.10
N ILE A 122 -8.64 -6.87 -7.64
CA ILE A 122 -7.53 -7.34 -8.48
C ILE A 122 -7.78 -8.81 -8.83
N ALA A 123 -7.79 -9.12 -10.14
CA ALA A 123 -8.14 -10.44 -10.67
C ALA A 123 -6.94 -11.16 -11.33
N GLU A 124 -5.71 -10.77 -11.00
CA GLU A 124 -4.52 -11.44 -11.54
C GLU A 124 -4.35 -12.83 -10.91
N ASP A 125 -4.28 -13.86 -11.75
CA ASP A 125 -4.03 -15.24 -11.34
C ASP A 125 -2.54 -15.57 -11.12
N SER A 126 -1.68 -14.70 -11.62
CA SER A 126 -0.23 -14.83 -11.61
C SER A 126 0.39 -13.80 -10.68
N PHE A 127 1.41 -14.20 -9.93
CA PHE A 127 2.09 -13.29 -9.03
C PHE A 127 2.74 -12.14 -9.81
N HIS A 128 2.57 -10.92 -9.27
CA HIS A 128 3.24 -9.73 -9.77
C HIS A 128 3.26 -8.67 -8.65
N PRO A 129 4.41 -8.06 -8.34
CA PRO A 129 4.54 -7.16 -7.19
C PRO A 129 3.68 -5.89 -7.29
N PHE A 130 3.32 -5.43 -8.49
CA PHE A 130 2.36 -4.35 -8.69
C PHE A 130 1.00 -4.63 -8.03
N PHE A 131 0.52 -5.86 -8.15
CA PHE A 131 -0.81 -6.28 -7.74
C PHE A 131 -0.81 -6.96 -6.37
N HIS A 132 0.34 -7.49 -5.96
CA HIS A 132 0.47 -8.39 -4.83
C HIS A 132 1.52 -7.92 -3.82
N GLU A 133 1.19 -8.01 -2.54
CA GLU A 133 2.09 -7.83 -1.40
C GLU A 133 2.44 -9.22 -0.85
N ILE A 134 3.73 -9.55 -0.80
CA ILE A 134 4.19 -10.83 -0.26
C ILE A 134 4.03 -10.83 1.26
N VAL A 135 3.31 -11.83 1.77
CA VAL A 135 3.09 -12.03 3.20
C VAL A 135 3.86 -13.24 3.71
N ALA A 136 3.94 -14.28 2.89
CA ALA A 136 4.69 -15.49 3.18
C ALA A 136 5.25 -16.09 1.88
N VAL A 137 6.37 -16.81 2.01
CA VAL A 137 7.00 -17.53 0.91
C VAL A 137 7.15 -19.00 1.31
N THR A 138 6.68 -19.89 0.45
CA THR A 138 7.03 -21.31 0.49
C THR A 138 8.26 -21.52 -0.38
N PRO A 139 9.38 -22.04 0.15
CA PRO A 139 10.55 -22.30 -0.68
C PRO A 139 10.24 -23.38 -1.74
N ALA A 140 10.71 -23.15 -2.97
CA ALA A 140 10.74 -24.16 -4.02
C ALA A 140 12.00 -25.02 -3.90
N GLU A 141 11.94 -26.24 -4.45
CA GLU A 141 13.11 -27.12 -4.55
C GLU A 141 14.13 -26.60 -5.56
N ASP A 142 13.66 -26.03 -6.68
CA ASP A 142 14.50 -25.41 -7.70
C ASP A 142 14.81 -23.95 -7.31
N PRO A 143 16.08 -23.59 -7.06
CA PRO A 143 16.48 -22.22 -6.73
C PRO A 143 16.09 -21.20 -7.80
N ALA A 144 16.02 -21.61 -9.07
CA ALA A 144 15.69 -20.74 -10.20
C ALA A 144 14.18 -20.61 -10.45
N GLN A 145 13.32 -21.33 -9.71
CA GLN A 145 11.87 -21.29 -9.93
C GLN A 145 11.32 -19.87 -9.67
N PRO A 146 10.67 -19.23 -10.66
CA PRO A 146 10.10 -17.91 -10.48
C PRO A 146 8.93 -17.94 -9.48
N PRO A 147 8.59 -16.80 -8.85
CA PRO A 147 7.47 -16.74 -7.92
C PRO A 147 6.13 -17.13 -8.56
N THR A 148 5.40 -18.01 -7.89
CA THR A 148 4.07 -18.49 -8.28
C THR A 148 3.09 -18.25 -7.13
N LEU A 149 1.88 -17.81 -7.47
CA LEU A 149 0.83 -17.54 -6.48
C LEU A 149 0.33 -18.87 -5.90
N ILE A 150 0.25 -18.98 -4.57
CA ILE A 150 -0.31 -20.16 -3.88
C ILE A 150 -1.66 -19.83 -3.26
N ASP A 151 -1.74 -18.71 -2.56
CA ASP A 151 -2.92 -18.34 -1.78
C ASP A 151 -3.04 -16.81 -1.65
N GLN A 152 -4.26 -16.34 -1.42
CA GLN A 152 -4.58 -14.93 -1.18
C GLN A 152 -5.20 -14.77 0.21
N LEU A 153 -4.53 -14.01 1.07
CA LEU A 153 -4.94 -13.74 2.44
C LEU A 153 -5.94 -12.58 2.53
N TRP A 154 -5.75 -11.53 1.73
CA TRP A 154 -6.72 -10.44 1.59
C TRP A 154 -6.82 -9.97 0.14
N PRO A 155 -8.01 -9.57 -0.32
CA PRO A 155 -8.19 -9.13 -1.69
C PRO A 155 -7.64 -7.72 -1.89
N GLY A 156 -6.90 -7.52 -2.98
CA GLY A 156 -6.48 -6.21 -3.44
C GLY A 156 -7.56 -5.52 -4.27
N ALA A 157 -7.45 -4.21 -4.46
CA ALA A 157 -8.42 -3.43 -5.21
C ALA A 157 -7.79 -2.27 -5.98
N LEU A 158 -8.39 -1.99 -7.14
CA LEU A 158 -8.16 -0.82 -7.98
C LEU A 158 -9.39 0.11 -7.91
N ILE A 159 -9.19 1.42 -7.97
CA ILE A 159 -10.26 2.36 -8.35
C ILE A 159 -9.89 2.99 -9.69
N GLY A 160 -10.62 2.61 -10.74
CA GLY A 160 -10.17 2.85 -12.11
C GLY A 160 -8.84 2.14 -12.38
N GLY A 161 -7.77 2.89 -12.65
CA GLY A 161 -6.40 2.41 -12.77
C GLY A 161 -5.55 2.54 -11.50
N LEU A 162 -5.97 3.31 -10.50
CA LEU A 162 -5.20 3.54 -9.27
C LEU A 162 -5.22 2.31 -8.34
N VAL A 163 -4.07 1.84 -7.88
CA VAL A 163 -3.95 0.82 -6.84
C VAL A 163 -4.34 1.41 -5.49
N LEU A 164 -5.44 0.93 -4.94
CA LEU A 164 -5.89 1.28 -3.60
C LEU A 164 -5.25 0.37 -2.55
N ALA A 165 -5.22 -0.94 -2.83
CA ALA A 165 -4.56 -1.94 -2.00
C ALA A 165 -4.02 -3.07 -2.87
N ARG A 166 -2.81 -3.55 -2.57
CA ARG A 166 -2.31 -4.80 -3.14
C ARG A 166 -2.91 -5.99 -2.39
N ALA A 167 -3.16 -7.07 -3.11
CA ALA A 167 -3.63 -8.32 -2.52
C ALA A 167 -2.50 -8.95 -1.70
N GLY A 168 -2.76 -9.33 -0.45
CA GLY A 168 -1.77 -10.03 0.38
C GLY A 168 -1.73 -11.49 0.02
N VAL A 169 -0.55 -12.02 -0.27
CA VAL A 169 -0.42 -13.36 -0.84
C VAL A 169 0.66 -14.21 -0.20
N THR A 170 0.46 -15.52 -0.31
CA THR A 170 1.52 -16.50 -0.16
C THR A 170 2.00 -16.92 -1.55
N VAL A 171 3.32 -16.92 -1.75
CA VAL A 171 3.95 -17.33 -3.02
C VAL A 171 4.88 -18.52 -2.82
N ARG A 172 5.12 -19.30 -3.89
CA ARG A 172 6.21 -20.28 -3.95
C ARG A 172 7.28 -19.77 -4.89
N ALA A 173 8.52 -19.73 -4.44
CA ALA A 173 9.65 -19.29 -5.26
C ALA A 173 10.94 -19.99 -4.86
N GLY A 174 11.88 -20.06 -5.81
CA GLY A 174 13.26 -20.47 -5.55
C GLY A 174 14.08 -19.36 -4.90
N ALA A 175 15.16 -19.75 -4.24
CA ALA A 175 16.02 -18.86 -3.47
C ALA A 175 16.74 -17.78 -4.31
N ASP A 176 16.85 -17.97 -5.63
CA ASP A 176 17.42 -16.93 -6.52
C ASP A 176 16.45 -15.75 -6.72
N HIS A 177 15.16 -15.94 -6.42
CA HIS A 177 14.12 -14.93 -6.58
C HIS A 177 13.67 -14.33 -5.26
N LEU A 178 13.42 -15.17 -4.24
CA LEU A 178 12.95 -14.74 -2.93
C LEU A 178 13.64 -15.56 -1.83
N ASP A 179 14.20 -14.87 -0.86
CA ASP A 179 14.54 -15.47 0.43
C ASP A 179 13.25 -15.45 1.31
N PRO A 180 12.80 -16.60 1.84
CA PRO A 180 11.54 -16.67 2.56
C PRO A 180 11.47 -15.80 3.82
N ASP A 181 12.58 -15.66 4.54
CA ASP A 181 12.62 -14.89 5.78
C ASP A 181 12.68 -13.39 5.45
N VAL A 182 13.54 -12.99 4.51
CA VAL A 182 13.67 -11.59 4.08
C VAL A 182 12.35 -11.09 3.47
N ALA A 183 11.81 -11.80 2.47
CA ALA A 183 10.61 -11.36 1.76
C ALA A 183 9.38 -11.27 2.67
N ALA A 184 9.26 -12.14 3.68
CA ALA A 184 8.12 -12.10 4.60
C ALA A 184 8.27 -11.05 5.72
N ARG A 185 9.50 -10.65 6.09
CA ARG A 185 9.75 -9.93 7.36
C ARG A 185 10.40 -8.56 7.23
N SER A 186 11.15 -8.28 6.16
CA SER A 186 11.81 -6.98 5.97
C SER A 186 10.84 -5.80 6.04
N CYS A 187 11.32 -4.62 6.36
CA CYS A 187 10.47 -3.43 6.51
C CYS A 187 9.63 -3.13 5.24
N LEU A 188 8.33 -2.89 5.41
CA LEU A 188 7.41 -2.51 4.34
C LEU A 188 7.33 -0.98 4.21
N TYR A 189 7.87 -0.43 3.13
CA TYR A 189 7.86 0.99 2.82
C TYR A 189 6.49 1.49 2.32
N TRP A 190 6.23 2.80 2.47
CA TRP A 190 4.98 3.51 2.10
C TRP A 190 3.71 3.01 2.81
N ALA A 191 3.84 2.11 3.78
CA ALA A 191 2.71 1.61 4.56
C ALA A 191 2.72 2.31 5.91
N TRP A 192 1.56 2.79 6.33
CA TRP A 192 1.45 3.39 7.65
C TRP A 192 1.50 2.29 8.70
N TRP A 193 0.76 1.21 8.49
CA TRP A 193 0.67 0.11 9.44
C TRP A 193 0.35 -1.25 8.79
N ARG A 194 0.94 -2.31 9.36
CA ARG A 194 0.56 -3.71 9.16
C ARG A 194 0.54 -4.39 10.52
N ARG A 195 -0.41 -5.31 10.71
CA ARG A 195 -0.52 -6.13 11.93
C ARG A 195 0.56 -7.19 12.02
N ASN A 196 1.08 -7.64 10.87
CA ASN A 196 1.96 -8.79 10.75
C ASN A 196 3.41 -8.45 10.39
N ARG A 197 3.72 -7.16 10.18
CA ARG A 197 5.00 -6.73 9.58
C ARG A 197 5.38 -5.33 10.04
N VAL A 198 6.67 -5.08 10.20
CA VAL A 198 7.20 -3.72 10.40
C VAL A 198 6.92 -2.91 9.13
N ALA A 199 6.40 -1.70 9.31
CA ALA A 199 6.08 -0.78 8.23
C ALA A 199 6.80 0.54 8.47
N ARG A 200 7.21 1.21 7.39
CA ARG A 200 7.78 2.54 7.44
C ARG A 200 7.17 3.43 6.36
N ASP A 201 6.75 4.62 6.78
CA ASP A 201 6.40 5.69 5.85
C ASP A 201 6.93 7.04 6.35
N LEU A 202 6.81 8.08 5.52
CA LEU A 202 7.29 9.42 5.84
C LEU A 202 6.51 10.13 6.95
N SER A 203 5.40 9.56 7.42
CA SER A 203 4.63 10.11 8.54
C SER A 203 5.21 9.71 9.89
N HIS A 204 5.99 8.64 9.93
CA HIS A 204 6.58 8.11 11.16
C HIS A 204 7.62 9.07 11.73
N GLY A 205 7.56 9.34 13.03
CA GLY A 205 8.42 10.33 13.70
C GLY A 205 7.91 11.78 13.66
N TRP A 206 6.80 12.05 12.98
CA TRP A 206 6.17 13.37 12.95
C TRP A 206 5.10 13.51 14.06
N GLY A 207 4.85 14.76 14.49
CA GLY A 207 3.77 15.06 15.43
C GLY A 207 2.38 14.75 14.88
N HIS A 208 1.40 14.63 15.78
CA HIS A 208 0.02 14.15 15.49
C HIS A 208 -0.68 14.83 14.31
N ASN A 209 -0.43 16.13 14.09
CA ASN A 209 -1.04 16.87 12.97
C ASN A 209 -0.18 16.82 11.71
N SER A 210 1.14 16.83 11.85
CA SER A 210 2.06 16.89 10.71
C SER A 210 2.15 15.56 9.96
N GLN A 211 1.89 14.44 10.64
CA GLN A 211 1.88 13.10 10.02
C GLN A 211 0.84 12.95 8.90
N TRP A 212 -0.20 13.79 8.86
CA TRP A 212 -1.24 13.73 7.83
C TRP A 212 -0.84 14.45 6.54
N ARG A 213 0.26 15.21 6.57
CA ARG A 213 0.83 15.89 5.40
C ARG A 213 1.75 14.99 4.57
N THR A 214 1.68 13.68 4.82
CA THR A 214 2.44 12.69 4.08
C THR A 214 1.77 12.44 2.74
N ASP A 215 2.56 12.48 1.67
CA ASP A 215 2.07 12.21 0.33
C ASP A 215 1.78 10.72 0.13
N PHE A 216 0.64 10.41 -0.47
CA PHE A 216 0.32 9.07 -0.92
C PHE A 216 1.09 8.70 -2.18
N ARG A 217 1.68 7.50 -2.19
CA ARG A 217 2.29 6.90 -3.38
C ARG A 217 1.20 6.44 -4.34
N ARG A 218 1.13 7.04 -5.52
CA ARG A 218 0.20 6.63 -6.59
C ARG A 218 0.83 5.63 -7.55
N ASP A 219 0.29 4.41 -7.57
CA ASP A 219 0.60 3.36 -8.55
C ASP A 219 -0.61 3.18 -9.51
N TYR A 220 -0.40 3.18 -10.83
CA TYR A 220 -1.46 3.07 -11.84
C TYR A 220 -1.27 1.93 -12.85
N LEU A 221 -2.34 1.22 -13.12
CA LEU A 221 -2.50 0.36 -14.30
C LEU A 221 -3.10 1.20 -15.44
N VAL A 222 -2.38 1.30 -16.56
CA VAL A 222 -2.81 2.05 -17.75
C VAL A 222 -2.59 1.20 -18.99
N GLY A 223 -3.66 0.62 -19.53
CA GLY A 223 -3.54 -0.36 -20.61
C GLY A 223 -2.70 -1.56 -20.17
N ASP A 224 -1.61 -1.83 -20.89
CA ASP A 224 -0.62 -2.87 -20.53
C ASP A 224 0.62 -2.29 -19.83
N ALA A 225 0.54 -1.10 -19.23
CA ALA A 225 1.65 -0.49 -18.50
C ALA A 225 1.35 -0.38 -17.00
N LEU A 226 2.36 -0.66 -16.20
CA LEU A 226 2.35 -0.60 -14.74
C LEU A 226 3.24 0.57 -14.32
N HIS A 227 2.60 1.63 -13.84
CA HIS A 227 3.26 2.86 -13.43
C HIS A 227 3.37 2.88 -11.91
N TYR A 228 4.57 2.91 -11.37
CA TYR A 228 4.83 2.97 -9.94
C TYR A 228 5.26 4.38 -9.54
N ASN A 229 4.68 4.87 -8.43
CA ASN A 229 5.03 6.13 -7.78
C ASN A 229 5.10 7.31 -8.77
N VAL A 230 4.01 7.56 -9.49
CA VAL A 230 3.98 8.46 -10.65
C VAL A 230 4.34 9.91 -10.33
N ASP A 231 4.13 10.34 -9.09
CA ASP A 231 4.48 11.69 -8.63
C ASP A 231 5.99 11.94 -8.54
N CYS A 232 6.79 10.87 -8.58
CA CYS A 232 8.25 10.91 -8.61
C CYS A 232 8.84 10.58 -9.99
N ALA A 233 8.01 10.53 -11.04
CA ALA A 233 8.47 10.30 -12.42
C ALA A 233 9.25 11.49 -12.99
N VAL A 234 9.03 12.70 -12.47
CA VAL A 234 9.78 13.90 -12.83
C VAL A 234 10.81 14.17 -11.73
N PRO A 235 12.12 14.11 -12.01
CA PRO A 235 13.15 14.37 -11.01
C PRO A 235 13.03 15.80 -10.48
N THR A 236 12.72 15.95 -9.19
CA THR A 236 12.95 17.23 -8.49
C THR A 236 14.36 17.21 -7.91
N LEU A 237 15.17 18.22 -8.23
CA LEU A 237 16.54 18.36 -7.71
C LEU A 237 16.54 19.07 -6.34
N PRO A 238 17.38 18.65 -5.36
CA PRO A 238 18.10 17.37 -5.25
C PRO A 238 17.17 16.25 -4.73
N ASN A 239 17.41 15.01 -5.16
CA ASN A 239 16.69 13.84 -4.69
C ASN A 239 17.40 13.27 -3.44
N PRO A 240 16.79 13.23 -2.25
CA PRO A 240 17.41 12.62 -1.07
C PRO A 240 17.79 11.15 -1.27
N ALA A 241 17.15 10.45 -2.22
CA ALA A 241 17.52 9.09 -2.58
C ALA A 241 18.85 8.98 -3.36
N ASP A 242 19.47 10.11 -3.75
CA ASP A 242 20.83 10.15 -4.30
C ASP A 242 21.91 10.05 -3.20
N GLU A 243 21.53 10.20 -1.93
CA GLU A 243 22.44 10.08 -0.78
C GLU A 243 22.59 8.62 -0.28
N ASP A 244 21.69 7.71 -0.67
CA ASP A 244 21.75 6.27 -0.32
C ASP A 244 22.65 5.52 -1.31
N THR A 245 23.95 5.79 -1.25
CA THR A 245 24.96 5.24 -2.18
C THR A 245 25.17 3.73 -2.08
N ASP A 246 24.62 3.11 -1.04
CA ASP A 246 24.81 1.69 -0.73
C ASP A 246 23.81 0.79 -1.48
N LEU A 247 22.78 1.35 -2.12
CA LEU A 247 21.79 0.61 -2.90
C LEU A 247 22.24 0.44 -4.35
N THR A 248 22.20 -0.79 -4.86
CA THR A 248 22.38 -1.02 -6.29
C THR A 248 21.16 -0.52 -7.08
N PRO A 249 21.29 -0.26 -8.40
CA PRO A 249 20.13 0.06 -9.23
C PRO A 249 19.02 -1.00 -9.20
N GLN A 250 19.39 -2.27 -8.97
CA GLN A 250 18.42 -3.35 -8.85
C GLN A 250 17.68 -3.28 -7.50
N ASP A 251 18.39 -3.03 -6.40
CA ASP A 251 17.76 -2.86 -5.07
C ASP A 251 16.74 -1.72 -5.08
N ARG A 252 17.08 -0.58 -5.69
CA ARG A 252 16.16 0.57 -5.83
C ARG A 252 14.91 0.18 -6.62
N ARG A 253 15.08 -0.55 -7.72
CA ARG A 253 13.95 -1.08 -8.51
C ARG A 253 13.08 -2.04 -7.70
N ASP A 254 13.69 -2.97 -6.97
CA ASP A 254 12.94 -3.95 -6.19
C ASP A 254 12.24 -3.32 -4.98
N LEU A 255 12.84 -2.32 -4.33
CA LEU A 255 12.16 -1.53 -3.31
C LEU A 255 10.95 -0.80 -3.89
N VAL A 256 11.03 -0.20 -5.09
CA VAL A 256 9.85 0.39 -5.73
C VAL A 256 8.80 -0.68 -6.05
N ARG A 257 9.20 -1.82 -6.63
CA ARG A 257 8.28 -2.87 -7.05
C ARG A 257 7.62 -3.56 -5.87
N TYR A 258 8.39 -4.13 -4.96
CA TYR A 258 7.91 -4.95 -3.83
C TYR A 258 7.56 -4.14 -2.59
N ARG A 259 8.10 -2.92 -2.44
CA ARG A 259 8.02 -2.09 -1.23
C ARG A 259 8.81 -2.61 -0.03
N HIS A 260 9.62 -3.65 -0.22
CA HIS A 260 10.46 -4.25 0.81
C HIS A 260 11.58 -5.07 0.15
N SER A 261 12.60 -5.40 0.92
CA SER A 261 13.65 -6.36 0.54
C SER A 261 13.10 -7.75 0.28
N VAL A 262 13.62 -8.45 -0.73
CA VAL A 262 13.11 -9.78 -1.11
C VAL A 262 14.14 -10.91 -1.12
N THR A 263 15.43 -10.60 -1.32
CA THR A 263 16.51 -11.59 -1.34
C THR A 263 17.56 -11.30 -0.27
N ILE A 264 17.89 -10.03 -0.07
CA ILE A 264 18.83 -9.55 0.95
C ILE A 264 18.12 -8.50 1.80
N ASP A 265 18.20 -8.64 3.12
CA ASP A 265 17.65 -7.63 4.02
C ASP A 265 18.50 -6.36 3.97
N LEU A 266 17.92 -5.28 3.43
CA LEU A 266 18.58 -3.99 3.27
C LEU A 266 18.48 -3.15 4.55
N GLY A 267 17.80 -3.65 5.59
CA GLY A 267 17.46 -2.90 6.79
C GLY A 267 16.20 -2.04 6.61
N ASP A 268 15.93 -1.17 7.58
CA ASP A 268 14.72 -0.35 7.61
C ASP A 268 14.97 1.13 7.32
N ASP A 269 16.23 1.55 7.14
CA ASP A 269 16.62 2.96 6.97
C ASP A 269 16.93 3.37 5.51
N ARG A 270 16.23 2.78 4.54
CA ARG A 270 16.33 3.14 3.12
C ARG A 270 15.36 4.26 2.74
N TRP A 271 15.70 4.97 1.67
CA TRP A 271 14.95 6.14 1.20
C TRP A 271 14.33 5.99 -0.21
N PRO A 272 13.50 4.95 -0.47
CA PRO A 272 13.02 4.65 -1.82
C PRO A 272 11.88 5.58 -2.29
N TYR A 273 11.42 6.51 -1.43
CA TYR A 273 10.20 7.30 -1.61
C TYR A 273 10.16 8.18 -2.86
N TYR A 274 11.31 8.47 -3.45
CA TYR A 274 11.47 9.34 -4.62
C TYR A 274 11.79 8.58 -5.90
N ASP A 275 11.78 7.25 -5.85
CA ASP A 275 11.99 6.42 -7.03
C ASP A 275 10.67 6.10 -7.71
N SER A 276 10.70 6.05 -9.04
CA SER A 276 9.57 5.70 -9.90
C SER A 276 10.00 4.65 -10.91
N LEU A 277 9.02 3.91 -11.43
CA LEU A 277 9.24 2.85 -12.41
C LEU A 277 8.04 2.76 -13.34
N VAL A 278 8.29 2.46 -14.60
CA VAL A 278 7.25 1.99 -15.53
C VAL A 278 7.72 0.66 -16.10
N GLU A 279 6.88 -0.36 -16.04
CA GLU A 279 7.16 -1.67 -16.64
C GLU A 279 5.93 -2.22 -17.39
N PRO A 280 6.12 -3.04 -18.43
CA PRO A 280 5.00 -3.66 -19.11
C PRO A 280 4.31 -4.68 -18.21
N ARG A 281 2.98 -4.74 -18.28
CA ARG A 281 2.20 -5.84 -17.74
C ARG A 281 2.45 -7.06 -18.60
N ALA A 282 3.16 -8.05 -18.05
CA ALA A 282 3.35 -9.32 -18.72
C ALA A 282 1.98 -9.95 -19.00
N ARG A 283 1.66 -10.20 -20.28
CA ARG A 283 0.47 -10.97 -20.65
C ARG A 283 0.79 -12.45 -20.47
N PRO A 284 -0.14 -13.28 -19.99
CA PRO A 284 -0.02 -14.72 -20.15
C PRO A 284 0.18 -15.00 -21.64
N THR A 285 1.24 -15.74 -21.98
CA THR A 285 1.39 -16.23 -23.35
C THR A 285 0.24 -17.20 -23.58
N VAL A 286 -0.71 -16.85 -24.44
CA VAL A 286 -1.72 -17.80 -24.90
C VAL A 286 -0.97 -18.83 -25.74
N ILE A 287 -0.73 -20.01 -25.15
CA ILE A 287 -0.16 -21.18 -25.85
C ILE A 287 -1.29 -21.88 -26.61
#